data_AF-A0A7C7DP03-F1
#
_entry.id   AF-A0A7C7DP03-F1
#
_cell.length_a   1.000
_cell.length_b   1.000
_cell.length_c   1.000
_cell.angle_alpha   90.00
_cell.angle_beta   90.00
_cell.angle_gamma   90.00
#
_symmetry.space_group_name_H-M   'P 1'
#
loop_
_entity.id
_entity.type
_entity.pdbx_description
1 polymer ?
#
loop_
_entity_poly.entity_id
_entity_poly.type
_entity_poly.pdbx_seq_one_letter_code
_entity_poly.pdbx_strand_id
1 'polypeptide(L)' 'MDYVRIAAKAGASFVISSDAHSPGDVGNLERGLTLAKRAKLSPDQIINAKDSGGGEKGLLAKTRKRRAKSEAKT' A
#
# COMPACT_ATOMS: atom_id res chain seq x y z
N MET A 1 7.13 8.15 13.88
CA MET A 1 7.67 6.95 13.20
C MET A 1 7.05 5.67 13.73
N ASP A 2 6.50 5.68 14.95
CA ASP A 2 5.99 4.49 15.62
C ASP A 2 4.76 3.87 14.95
N TYR A 3 3.89 4.69 14.34
CA TYR A 3 2.68 4.19 13.69
C TYR A 3 2.94 3.19 12.56
N VAL A 4 3.97 3.38 11.74
CA VAL A 4 4.30 2.45 10.65
C VAL A 4 4.72 1.10 11.22
N ARG A 5 5.53 1.11 12.28
CA ARG A 5 6.00 -0.12 12.94
C ARG A 5 4.88 -0.82 13.70
N ILE A 6 4.02 -0.07 14.38
CA ILE A 6 2.84 -0.60 15.09
C ILE A 6 1.89 -1.24 14.08
N ALA A 7 1.56 -0.54 12.99
CA ALA A 7 0.72 -1.07 11.92
C ALA A 7 1.32 -2.33 11.28
N ALA A 8 2.64 -2.36 11.07
CA ALA A 8 3.33 -3.53 10.53
C ALA A 8 3.22 -4.74 11.48
N LYS A 9 3.39 -4.52 12.78
CA LYS A 9 3.20 -5.57 13.82
C LYS A 9 1.74 -6.04 13.90
N ALA A 10 0.78 -5.16 13.63
CA ALA A 10 -0.63 -5.50 13.55
C ALA A 10 -1.02 -6.21 12.24
N GLY A 11 -0.07 -6.47 11.33
CA GLY A 11 -0.33 -7.17 10.07
C GLY A 11 -0.96 -6.29 8.98
N ALA A 12 -0.85 -4.97 9.08
CA ALA A 12 -1.34 -4.05 8.07
C ALA A 12 -0.58 -4.22 6.74
N SER A 13 -1.29 -3.97 5.64
CA SER A 13 -0.68 -3.81 4.31
C SER A 13 -0.49 -2.32 4.01
N PHE A 14 0.59 -1.99 3.32
CA PHE A 14 1.03 -0.63 3.03
C PHE A 14 0.94 -0.32 1.54
N VAL A 15 0.72 0.96 1.23
CA VAL A 15 0.83 1.52 -0.11
C VAL A 15 1.76 2.72 0.00
N ILE A 16 2.70 2.85 -0.94
CA ILE A 16 3.56 4.02 -1.06
C ILE A 16 3.06 4.85 -2.24
N SER A 17 2.52 6.04 -1.98
CA SER A 17 2.05 6.99 -2.99
C SER A 17 2.86 8.28 -2.95
N SER A 18 2.92 9.01 -4.07
CA SER A 18 3.56 10.32 -4.15
C SER A 18 2.67 11.45 -3.64
N ASP A 19 1.36 11.18 -3.44
CA ASP A 19 0.33 12.17 -3.08
C ASP A 19 0.44 13.46 -3.91
N ALA A 20 0.73 13.27 -5.20
CA ALA A 20 1.07 14.34 -6.12
C ALA A 20 -0.17 15.20 -6.40
N HIS A 21 -0.05 16.51 -6.17
CA HIS A 21 -1.07 17.50 -6.51
C HIS A 21 -0.77 18.19 -7.86
N SER A 22 0.38 17.88 -8.45
CA SER A 22 0.80 18.30 -9.80
C SER A 22 1.30 17.10 -10.59
N PRO A 23 1.08 17.01 -11.92
CA PRO A 23 1.52 15.87 -12.73
C PRO A 23 3.02 15.60 -12.66
N GLY A 24 3.85 16.64 -12.53
CA GLY A 24 5.30 16.50 -12.44
C GLY A 24 5.81 15.80 -11.17
N ASP A 25 4.98 15.72 -10.12
CA ASP A 25 5.33 15.08 -8.85
C ASP A 25 4.90 13.61 -8.80
N VAL A 26 4.18 13.12 -9.81
CA VAL A 26 3.74 11.72 -9.88
C VAL A 26 4.96 10.81 -9.97
N GLY A 27 5.03 9.82 -9.08
CA GLY A 27 6.17 8.90 -9.02
C GLY A 27 7.32 9.37 -8.13
N ASN A 28 7.23 10.56 -7.51
CA ASN A 28 8.15 10.95 -6.46
C ASN A 28 7.87 10.18 -5.16
N LEU A 29 8.50 9.01 -5.00
CA LEU A 29 8.27 8.07 -3.90
C LEU A 29 9.41 8.04 -2.87
N GLU A 30 10.43 8.88 -3.01
CA GLU A 30 11.68 8.80 -2.24
C GLU A 30 11.44 8.85 -0.73
N ARG A 31 10.58 9.77 -0.29
CA ARG A 31 10.20 9.91 1.13
C ARG A 31 9.52 8.65 1.66
N GLY A 32 8.58 8.10 0.89
CA GLY A 32 7.84 6.90 1.26
C GLY A 32 8.73 5.65 1.30
N LEU A 33 9.65 5.51 0.34
CA LEU A 33 10.65 4.43 0.32
C LEU A 33 11.61 4.53 1.51
N THR A 34 12.04 5.74 1.87
CA THR A 34 12.89 5.98 3.05
C THR A 34 12.17 5.57 4.33
N LEU A 35 10.90 5.90 4.45
CA LEU A 35 10.05 5.50 5.59
C LEU A 35 9.93 3.98 5.70
N ALA A 36 9.64 3.30 4.59
CA ALA A 36 9.49 1.85 4.53
C ALA A 36 10.80 1.13 4.92
N LYS A 37 11.95 1.60 4.42
CA LYS A 37 13.27 1.09 4.78
C LYS A 37 13.56 1.28 6.28
N ARG A 38 13.32 2.47 6.82
CA ARG A 38 13.51 2.75 8.26
C ARG A 38 12.59 1.92 9.16
N ALA A 39 11.40 1.62 8.69
CA ALA A 39 10.44 0.76 9.38
C ALA A 39 10.71 -0.74 9.22
N LYS A 40 11.71 -1.13 8.40
CA LYS A 40 12.03 -2.52 8.05
C LYS A 40 10.82 -3.29 7.49
N LEU A 41 10.02 -2.63 6.65
CA LEU A 41 8.90 -3.29 5.97
C LEU A 41 9.42 -4.29 4.94
N SER A 42 8.80 -5.47 4.90
CA SER A 42 9.02 -6.44 3.82
C SER A 42 8.26 -5.98 2.55
N PRO A 43 8.80 -6.22 1.33
CA PRO A 43 8.07 -6.02 0.08
C PRO A 43 6.69 -6.70 0.06
N ASP A 44 6.51 -7.83 0.74
CA ASP A 44 5.21 -8.50 0.81
C ASP A 44 4.13 -7.72 1.55
N GLN A 45 4.55 -6.86 2.48
CA GLN A 45 3.67 -5.96 3.22
C GLN A 45 3.30 -4.74 2.37
N ILE A 46 4.00 -4.47 1.27
CA ILE A 46 3.80 -3.30 0.41
C ILE A 46 3.08 -3.76 -0.86
N ILE A 47 1.85 -3.30 -1.04
CA ILE A 47 0.97 -3.77 -2.12
C ILE A 47 1.57 -3.48 -3.51
N ASN A 48 2.16 -2.30 -3.69
CA ASN A 48 2.75 -1.86 -4.95
C ASN A 48 4.22 -2.29 -5.15
N ALA A 49 4.79 -3.10 -4.25
CA ALA A 49 6.12 -3.69 -4.42
C ALA A 49 6.07 -5.09 -5.06
N LYS A 50 4.88 -5.62 -5.34
CA LYS A 50 4.71 -6.91 -6.03
C LYS A 50 4.77 -6.69 -7.54
N ASP A 51 5.53 -7.56 -8.21
CA ASP A 51 5.86 -7.42 -9.62
C ASP A 51 4.61 -7.28 -10.51
N SER A 52 4.71 -6.38 -11.47
CA SER A 52 3.60 -5.87 -12.29
C SER A 52 3.35 -6.76 -13.50
N GLY A 53 3.19 -8.06 -13.28
CA GLY A 53 2.37 -8.91 -14.15
C GLY A 53 0.91 -8.99 -13.69
N GLY A 54 0.61 -8.53 -12.46
CA GLY A 54 -0.72 -8.68 -11.84
C GLY A 54 -1.08 -7.68 -10.73
N GLY A 55 -0.29 -6.62 -10.53
CA GLY A 55 -0.46 -5.66 -9.43
C GLY A 55 -1.78 -4.89 -9.46
N GLU A 56 -2.24 -4.47 -10.64
CA GLU A 56 -3.54 -3.81 -10.84
C GLU A 56 -4.72 -4.75 -10.52
N LYS A 57 -4.64 -6.02 -10.94
CA LYS A 57 -5.68 -7.02 -10.69
C LYS A 57 -5.74 -7.39 -9.20
N GLY A 58 -4.60 -7.45 -8.51
CA GLY A 58 -4.52 -7.81 -7.10
C GLY A 58 -5.11 -6.75 -6.17
N LEU A 59 -4.81 -5.46 -6.42
CA LEU A 59 -5.39 -4.35 -5.64
C LEU A 59 -6.89 -4.23 -5.95
N LEU A 60 -7.28 -4.24 -7.22
CA LEU A 60 -8.69 -4.12 -7.62
C LEU A 60 -9.54 -5.30 -7.11
N ALA A 61 -9.01 -6.54 -7.14
CA ALA A 61 -9.72 -7.72 -6.62
C ALA A 61 -9.88 -7.70 -5.10
N LYS A 62 -8.86 -7.23 -4.35
CA LYS A 62 -8.94 -7.09 -2.88
C LYS A 62 -9.95 -6.00 -2.48
N THR A 63 -9.96 -4.87 -3.19
CA THR A 63 -10.92 -3.78 -2.93
C THR A 63 -12.35 -4.22 -3.24
N ARG A 64 -12.57 -4.95 -4.35
CA ARG A 64 -13.89 -5.49 -4.71
C ARG A 64 -14.40 -6.55 -3.73
N LYS A 65 -13.55 -7.48 -3.26
CA LYS A 65 -13.95 -8.49 -2.26
C LYS A 65 -14.37 -7.87 -0.92
N ARG A 66 -13.71 -6.80 -0.46
CA ARG A 66 -14.06 -6.14 0.80
C ARG A 66 -15.38 -5.38 0.70
N ARG A 67 -15.64 -4.70 -0.43
CA ARG A 67 -16.90 -4.00 -0.69
C ARG A 67 -18.09 -4.96 -0.82
N ALA A 68 -17.93 -6.07 -1.54
CA ALA A 68 -18.96 -7.11 -1.62
C ALA A 68 -19.29 -7.74 -0.26
N LYS A 69 -18.29 -7.89 0.62
CA LYS A 69 -18.48 -8.45 1.97
C LYS A 69 -19.11 -7.44 2.95
N SER A 70 -18.92 -6.13 2.75
CA SER A 70 -19.64 -5.11 3.52
C SER A 70 -21.09 -4.94 3.06
N GLU A 71 -21.35 -5.08 1.75
CA GLU A 71 -22.69 -4.99 1.17
C GLU A 71 -23.55 -6.22 1.51
N ALA A 72 -22.97 -7.42 1.59
CA ALA A 72 -23.68 -8.66 1.96
C ALA A 72 -23.99 -8.83 3.47
N LYS A 73 -23.60 -7.86 4.31
CA LYS A 73 -23.83 -7.88 5.77
C LYS A 73 -24.94 -6.91 6.22
N THR A 74 -25.64 -6.31 5.25
CA THR A 74 -26.84 -5.46 5.45
C THR A 74 -28.05 -6.24 4.96
#